data_AF-A0A392T911-F1
#
_entry.id   AF-A0A392T911-F1
#
_cell.length_a   1.000
_cell.length_b   1.000
_cell.length_c   1.000
_cell.angle_alpha   90.00
_cell.angle_beta   90.00
_cell.angle_gamma   90.00
#
_symmetry.space_group_name_H-M   'P 1'
#
loop_
_entity.id
_entity.type
_entity.pdbx_description
1 polymer ?
#
loop_
_entity_poly.entity_id
_entity_poly.type
_entity_poly.pdbx_seq_one_letter_code
_entity_poly.pdbx_strand_id
1 'polypeptide(L)' 'MGTEVSGQASNAIHEDCQIAGNSLTALIDTGATHSFISLYCASFEIDCLAATVNLNVSTPARDLIVNTTCLHCLV' A
#
# COMPACT_ATOMS: atom_id res chain seq x y z
N MET A 1 -17.09 -3.67 11.61
CA MET A 1 -16.85 -4.82 10.72
C MET A 1 -17.24 -4.38 9.33
N GLY A 2 -16.28 -3.89 8.54
CA GLY A 2 -16.53 -3.44 7.17
C GLY A 2 -15.94 -4.47 6.24
N THR A 3 -16.79 -5.13 5.47
CA THR A 3 -16.40 -6.14 4.49
C THR A 3 -15.52 -5.50 3.43
N GLU A 4 -14.32 -6.03 3.25
CA GLU A 4 -13.45 -5.74 2.14
C GLU A 4 -14.24 -6.03 0.87
N VAL A 5 -14.53 -5.00 0.08
CA VAL A 5 -15.13 -5.21 -1.23
C VAL A 5 -14.01 -5.84 -2.06
N SER A 6 -14.06 -7.16 -2.22
CA SER A 6 -13.36 -7.88 -3.27
C SER A 6 -13.96 -7.45 -4.62
N GLY A 7 -13.74 -6.19 -4.95
CA GLY A 7 -13.90 -5.64 -6.28
C GLY A 7 -12.50 -5.61 -6.86
N GLN A 8 -12.01 -6.77 -7.28
CA GLN A 8 -11.01 -6.81 -8.33
C GLN A 8 -11.67 -6.10 -9.50
N ALA A 9 -11.44 -4.80 -9.66
CA ALA A 9 -11.91 -4.08 -10.83
C ALA A 9 -11.38 -4.90 -12.00
N SER A 10 -12.25 -5.38 -12.88
CA SER A 10 -11.91 -6.40 -13.89
C SER A 10 -10.76 -5.98 -14.82
N ASN A 11 -10.39 -4.69 -14.78
CA ASN A 11 -9.31 -4.04 -15.51
C ASN A 11 -8.15 -3.53 -14.63
N ALA A 12 -8.13 -3.82 -13.33
CA ALA A 12 -7.00 -3.49 -12.47
C ALA A 12 -5.76 -4.29 -12.90
N ILE A 13 -4.63 -3.60 -13.04
CA ILE A 13 -3.35 -4.23 -13.38
C ILE A 13 -2.70 -4.64 -12.07
N HIS A 14 -2.39 -5.93 -11.96
CA HIS A 14 -1.74 -6.51 -10.80
C HIS A 14 -0.44 -7.17 -11.23
N GLU A 15 0.64 -6.88 -10.51
CA GLU A 15 1.96 -7.44 -10.78
C GLU A 15 2.55 -7.99 -9.48
N ASP A 16 3.26 -9.12 -9.59
CA ASP A 16 3.98 -9.68 -8.45
C ASP A 16 5.32 -8.95 -8.27
N CYS A 17 5.61 -8.53 -7.04
CA CYS A 17 6.85 -7.88 -6.66
C CYS A 17 7.48 -8.53 -5.42
N GLN A 18 8.77 -8.28 -5.22
CA GLN A 18 9.51 -8.76 -4.06
C GLN A 18 9.82 -7.59 -3.13
N ILE A 19 9.32 -7.63 -1.90
CA ILE A 19 9.62 -6.62 -0.88
C ILE A 19 10.16 -7.34 0.35
N ALA A 20 11.40 -6.98 0.75
CA ALA A 20 12.12 -7.64 1.85
C ALA A 20 12.19 -9.18 1.70
N GLY A 21 12.25 -9.70 0.46
CA GLY A 21 12.26 -11.13 0.18
C GLY A 21 10.89 -11.82 0.24
N ASN A 22 9.81 -11.05 0.44
CA ASN A 22 8.43 -11.54 0.41
C ASN A 22 7.79 -11.23 -0.95
N SER A 23 7.16 -12.25 -1.55
CA SER A 23 6.37 -12.08 -2.77
C SER A 23 5.02 -11.45 -2.42
N LEU A 24 4.75 -10.27 -2.97
CA LEU A 24 3.51 -9.54 -2.77
C LEU A 24 2.91 -9.20 -4.13
N THR A 25 1.58 -9.13 -4.22
CA THR A 25 0.90 -8.64 -5.42
C THR A 25 0.62 -7.14 -5.26
N ALA A 26 1.22 -6.33 -6.12
CA ALA A 26 1.00 -4.89 -6.18
C ALA A 26 -0.14 -4.55 -7.16
N LEU A 27 -0.93 -3.53 -6.82
CA LEU A 27 -1.86 -2.89 -7.74
C LEU A 27 -1.12 -1.74 -8.45
N ILE A 28 -1.09 -1.76 -9.78
CA ILE A 28 -0.47 -0.69 -10.57
C ILE A 28 -1.51 0.40 -10.84
N ASP A 29 -1.37 1.51 -10.12
CA ASP A 29 -2.19 2.71 -10.29
C ASP A 29 -1.33 3.89 -10.77
N THR A 30 -1.33 4.12 -12.09
CA THR A 30 -0.59 5.25 -12.70
C THR A 30 -1.13 6.63 -12.28
N GLY A 31 -2.33 6.70 -11.68
CA GLY A 31 -2.89 7.92 -11.13
C GLY A 31 -2.44 8.20 -9.69
N ALA A 32 -1.81 7.23 -9.02
CA ALA A 32 -1.32 7.40 -7.66
C ALA A 32 -0.06 8.29 -7.65
N THR A 33 -0.02 9.24 -6.71
CA THR A 33 1.15 10.10 -6.52
C THR A 33 2.25 9.45 -5.68
N HIS A 34 1.89 8.43 -4.91
CA HIS A 34 2.76 7.70 -3.99
C HIS A 34 2.37 6.22 -3.98
N SER A 35 3.34 5.35 -3.74
CA SER A 35 3.11 3.93 -3.52
C SER A 35 2.66 3.68 -2.07
N PHE A 36 1.70 2.78 -1.89
CA PHE A 36 1.20 2.40 -0.57
C PHE A 36 1.31 0.89 -0.37
N ILE A 37 1.61 0.50 0.87
CA ILE A 37 1.64 -0.89 1.32
C ILE A 37 0.71 -1.04 2.52
N SER A 38 -0.01 -2.15 2.60
CA SER A 38 -0.87 -2.41 3.76
C SER A 38 -0.01 -2.68 5.00
N LEU A 39 -0.49 -2.32 6.20
CA LEU A 39 0.19 -2.63 7.46
C LEU A 39 0.40 -4.14 7.66
N TYR A 40 -0.52 -4.95 7.13
CA TYR A 40 -0.38 -6.40 7.14
C TYR A 40 0.84 -6.84 6.32
N CYS A 41 1.00 -6.34 5.09
CA CYS A 41 2.17 -6.61 4.25
C CYS A 41 3.45 -6.01 4.84
N ALA A 42 3.37 -4.87 5.53
CA ALA A 42 4.51 -4.24 6.21
C ALA A 42 5.04 -5.06 7.40
N SER A 43 4.19 -5.90 8.02
CA SER A 43 4.58 -6.69 9.19
C SER A 43 5.60 -7.81 8.88
N PHE A 44 5.88 -8.08 7.60
CA PHE A 44 6.87 -9.05 7.14
C PHE A 44 8.28 -8.44 7.04
N GLU A 45 8.82 -8.01 8.18
CA GLU A 45 10.21 -7.53 8.32
C GLU A 45 10.57 -6.26 7.54
N ILE A 46 9.57 -5.42 7.22
CA ILE A 46 9.84 -4.10 6.65
C ILE A 46 9.96 -3.10 7.80
N ASP A 47 11.12 -2.46 7.90
CA ASP A 47 11.37 -1.42 8.90
C ASP A 47 10.48 -0.21 8.61
N CYS A 48 9.40 -0.03 9.37
CA CYS A 48 8.52 1.12 9.21
C CYS A 48 8.65 2.07 10.41
N LEU A 49 8.87 3.35 10.11
CA LEU A 49 9.02 4.42 11.09
C LEU A 49 7.81 5.35 11.04
N ALA A 50 7.54 6.03 12.15
CA ALA A 50 6.57 7.11 12.16
C ALA A 50 7.02 8.22 11.19
N ALA A 51 6.14 8.60 10.27
CA ALA A 51 6.35 9.71 9.37
C ALA A 51 6.36 11.02 10.17
N THR A 52 7.17 11.99 9.73
CA THR A 52 7.24 13.33 10.36
C THR A 52 6.01 14.18 10.10
N VAL A 53 5.14 13.76 9.17
CA VAL A 53 3.90 14.43 8.79
C VAL A 53 2.79 13.40 8.55
N ASN A 54 1.55 13.79 8.84
CA ASN A 54 0.38 13.01 8.44
C ASN A 54 0.08 13.30 6.97
N LEU A 55 0.00 12.25 6.14
CA LEU A 55 -0.47 12.35 4.77
C LEU A 55 -1.96 12.02 4.73
N ASN A 56 -2.77 12.93 4.19
CA ASN A 56 -4.16 12.66 3.89
C ASN A 56 -4.26 12.11 2.46
N VAL A 57 -4.66 10.85 2.34
CA VAL A 57 -4.70 10.10 1.09
C VAL A 57 -6.15 9.89 0.73
N SER A 58 -6.59 10.52 -0.37
CA SER A 58 -7.90 10.26 -0.93
C SER A 58 -7.83 9.06 -1.87
N THR A 59 -8.58 8.01 -1.55
CA THR A 59 -8.78 6.87 -2.44
C THR A 59 -10.23 6.87 -2.94
N PRO A 60 -10.54 6.20 -4.07
CA PRO A 60 -11.93 6.07 -4.53
C PRO A 60 -12.89 5.46 -3.50
N ALA A 61 -12.37 4.67 -2.55
CA ALA A 61 -13.18 4.06 -1.50
C ALA A 61 -13.39 4.99 -0.29
N ARG A 62 -12.33 5.68 0.15
CA ARG A 62 -12.33 6.56 1.33
C ARG A 62 -11.06 7.40 1.43
N ASP A 63 -11.12 8.43 2.25
CA ASP A 63 -9.94 9.13 2.74
C ASP A 63 -9.25 8.33 3.86
N LEU A 64 -7.93 8.37 3.86
CA LEU A 64 -7.06 7.68 4.80
C LEU A 64 -6.02 8.66 5.33
N ILE A 65 -5.76 8.62 6.64
CA ILE A 65 -4.60 9.31 7.21
C ILE A 65 -3.50 8.27 7.39
N VAL A 66 -2.38 8.46 6.69
CA VAL A 66 -1.19 7.63 6.85
C VAL A 66 -0.07 8.43 7.49
N ASN A 67 0.57 7.82 8.48
CA ASN A 67 1.59 8.46 9.32
C ASN A 67 2.77 7.54 9.59
N THR A 68 2.95 6.54 8.72
CA THR A 68 4.02 5.55 8.81
C THR A 68 4.69 5.46 7.45
N THR A 69 6.01 5.45 7.43
CA THR A 69 6.83 5.29 6.22
C THR A 69 7.68 4.04 6.36
N CYS A 70 7.66 3.20 5.34
CA CYS A 70 8.48 1.99 5.32
C CYS A 70 9.82 2.27 4.63
N LEU A 71 10.91 2.00 5.34
CA LEU A 71 12.29 2.16 4.89
C LEU A 71 12.72 0.97 4.02
N HIS A 72 13.71 1.22 3.16
CA HIS A 72 14.32 0.19 2.29
C HIS A 72 13.33 -0.57 1.39
N CYS A 73 12.13 -0.03 1.20
CA CYS A 73 11.15 -0.52 0.24
C CYS A 73 11.48 0.10 -1.13
N LEU A 74 12.40 -0.53 -1.88
CA LEU A 74 12.62 -0.16 -3.28
C LEU A 74 11.47 -0.77 -4.08
N VAL A 75 10.42 0.01 -4.29
CA VAL A 75 9.27 -0.34 -5.14
C VAL A 75 9.64 -0.12 -6.60
#